data_AF-A0A947Z8N1-F1
#
_entry.id   AF-A0A947Z8N1-F1
#
_cell.length_a   1.000
_cell.length_b   1.000
_cell.length_c   1.000
_cell.angle_alpha   90.00
_cell.angle_beta   90.00
_cell.angle_gamma   90.00
#
_symmetry.space_group_name_H-M   'P 1'
#
loop_
_entity.id
_entity.type
_entity.pdbx_description
1 polymer ?
#
loop_
_entity_poly.entity_id
_entity_poly.type
_entity_poly.pdbx_seq_one_letter_code
_entity_poly.pdbx_strand_id
1 'polypeptide(L)'
;MRNYLILVPVFLSFFLLSCDDSSSNNTNNNTPQCGNGILEAGEQCDGFGIQPVSCDSLVEGSLGFVYCNLDCTYDTGQCAVCVCGDDLACAPDAGGEECDGTDLNNKSCSDFGTFTGGTLSCSSSCTFDTSGCLGACQVSGYMEQCDLEGGEDECCPLNGMPSDCTNYWSDGNGRCLQSCAEDDDCGWNLSCVSGLGHHCYKSLCGEGIGSTAVNAPCAIGSKTGYCFPTGLAMDDAGTCQENGTASAGDPCVRDPYDPVEGETGVDPSTQCDQGFCMTETGLIQGACVEYCDPVAAAQGNDNCPENYNCLGYSRIYEDNPAPHPDYLFRTAEVGYCQPMLDDLHPILTEGMLTCNILTGLTRDASPCPTGQGCKILGRGSLMGKCGVLDAVPLQVGEACTLPANSTVSYNCEATLNCAVADPFNDPNPESPVMACAAICDPGTYSSNTACIGLTDGSGNPFVCLSLSRFLTEDHELPMASGTGTVETHPSPVGLCVPPPQ
;
A
#
# COMPACT_ATOMS: atom_id res chain seq x y z
N MET A 1 34.98 9.35 59.76
CA MET A 1 34.29 10.52 60.38
C MET A 1 32.89 10.57 59.76
N ARG A 2 31.75 10.59 60.44
CA ARG A 2 31.35 10.37 61.83
C ARG A 2 29.82 10.26 61.76
N ASN A 3 29.26 9.09 62.09
CA ASN A 3 27.81 8.86 62.17
C ASN A 3 27.20 9.71 63.29
N TYR A 4 26.03 10.28 63.05
CA TYR A 4 25.13 10.74 64.12
C TYR A 4 23.68 10.34 63.82
N LEU A 5 23.23 9.32 64.55
CA LEU A 5 21.83 9.11 64.91
C LEU A 5 21.36 10.28 65.78
N ILE A 6 20.16 10.79 65.53
CA ILE A 6 19.40 11.59 66.51
C ILE A 6 18.01 10.98 66.66
N LEU A 7 17.79 10.45 67.87
CA LEU A 7 16.54 9.99 68.48
C LEU A 7 15.80 11.17 69.10
N VAL A 8 14.47 11.28 68.92
CA VAL A 8 13.54 11.91 69.89
C VAL A 8 12.10 11.40 69.63
N PRO A 9 11.17 11.44 70.61
CA PRO A 9 10.52 10.22 71.12
C PRO A 9 8.99 10.24 70.98
N VAL A 10 8.42 9.05 71.11
CA VAL A 10 6.98 8.82 71.34
C VAL A 10 6.59 9.39 72.71
N PHE A 11 5.62 10.30 72.74
CA PHE A 11 4.92 10.69 73.97
C PHE A 11 3.41 10.56 73.77
N LEU A 12 2.88 9.50 74.38
CA LEU A 12 1.47 9.25 74.62
C LEU A 12 1.00 10.18 75.75
N SER A 13 0.04 11.08 75.47
CA SER A 13 -0.64 11.88 76.50
C SER A 13 -2.13 11.95 76.18
N PHE A 14 -2.91 11.15 76.92
CA PHE A 14 -4.35 11.31 77.07
C PHE A 14 -4.67 12.68 77.69
N PHE A 15 -5.52 13.48 77.06
CA PHE A 15 -6.37 14.43 77.77
C PHE A 15 -7.76 14.44 77.13
N LEU A 16 -8.71 14.03 77.95
CA LEU A 16 -10.15 14.00 77.73
C LEU A 16 -10.68 15.44 77.58
N LEU A 17 -11.41 15.70 76.50
CA LEU A 17 -12.44 16.74 76.49
C LEU A 17 -13.80 16.05 76.38
N SER A 18 -14.54 16.09 77.49
CA SER A 18 -15.93 15.70 77.63
C SER A 18 -16.81 16.39 76.58
N CYS A 19 -17.65 15.62 75.88
CA CYS A 19 -18.99 16.09 75.59
C CYS A 19 -19.88 15.74 76.78
N ASP A 20 -20.58 16.75 77.28
CA ASP A 20 -21.53 16.72 78.39
C ASP A 20 -22.76 15.93 77.96
N ASP A 21 -22.86 14.68 78.42
CA ASP A 21 -24.05 13.85 78.23
C ASP A 21 -25.08 14.25 79.30
N SER A 22 -25.75 15.38 79.05
CA SER A 22 -26.89 15.80 79.85
C SER A 22 -28.07 14.87 79.55
N SER A 23 -28.07 13.73 80.23
CA SER A 23 -29.24 12.85 80.36
C SER A 23 -30.36 13.61 81.07
N SER A 24 -31.25 14.24 80.29
CA SER A 24 -32.62 14.49 80.72
C SER A 24 -33.50 13.39 80.14
N ASN A 25 -33.66 12.33 80.94
CA ASN A 25 -34.69 11.32 80.72
C ASN A 25 -36.05 11.99 80.98
N ASN A 26 -36.72 12.45 79.93
CA ASN A 26 -38.14 12.78 79.96
C ASN A 26 -38.88 11.93 78.92
N THR A 27 -39.63 10.97 79.45
CA THR A 27 -40.60 10.13 78.76
C THR A 27 -41.67 10.97 78.04
N ASN A 28 -41.89 10.65 76.76
CA ASN A 28 -42.97 11.14 75.88
C ASN A 28 -42.78 12.53 75.27
N ASN A 29 -41.69 12.75 74.54
CA ASN A 29 -41.67 13.81 73.53
C ASN A 29 -41.56 13.15 72.15
N ASN A 30 -42.71 13.00 71.47
CA ASN A 30 -42.81 12.53 70.09
C ASN A 30 -42.42 13.67 69.12
N THR A 31 -41.35 14.39 69.44
CA THR A 31 -40.75 15.40 68.57
C THR A 31 -39.59 14.72 67.85
N PRO A 32 -39.64 14.62 66.51
CA PRO A 32 -38.55 14.04 65.72
C PRO A 32 -37.23 14.71 66.10
N GLN A 33 -36.19 13.91 66.36
CA GLN A 33 -34.88 14.42 66.77
C GLN A 33 -33.82 14.03 65.75
N CYS A 34 -33.40 15.03 64.97
CA CYS A 34 -32.39 14.84 63.96
C CYS A 34 -31.01 14.46 64.51
N GLY A 35 -30.36 13.48 63.86
CA GLY A 35 -29.05 12.95 64.19
C GLY A 35 -29.07 11.82 65.23
N ASN A 36 -30.23 11.21 65.51
CA ASN A 36 -30.37 10.14 66.49
C ASN A 36 -30.20 8.73 65.88
N GLY A 37 -30.19 8.63 64.55
CA GLY A 37 -29.98 7.40 63.79
C GLY A 37 -31.25 6.57 63.56
N ILE A 38 -32.44 7.11 63.82
CA ILE A 38 -33.75 6.49 63.61
C ILE A 38 -34.59 7.40 62.72
N LEU A 39 -34.87 6.97 61.48
CA LEU A 39 -35.73 7.73 60.56
C LEU A 39 -37.16 7.87 61.12
N GLU A 40 -37.53 9.07 61.55
CA GLU A 40 -38.81 9.38 62.18
C GLU A 40 -39.79 10.08 61.23
N ALA A 41 -41.08 10.11 61.59
CA ALA A 41 -42.10 10.74 60.76
C ALA A 41 -41.88 12.26 60.67
N GLY A 42 -41.46 12.73 59.48
CA GLY A 42 -41.15 14.14 59.21
C GLY A 42 -39.69 14.38 58.81
N GLU A 43 -38.83 13.38 58.93
CA GLU A 43 -37.42 13.43 58.51
C GLU A 43 -37.25 12.81 57.12
N GLN A 44 -36.36 13.37 56.30
CA GLN A 44 -35.95 12.78 55.02
C GLN A 44 -34.76 11.82 55.21
N CYS A 45 -33.91 12.10 56.17
CA CYS A 45 -32.77 11.29 56.60
C CYS A 45 -32.51 11.54 58.09
N ASP A 46 -31.72 10.69 58.74
CA ASP A 46 -31.34 10.85 60.14
C ASP A 46 -29.86 10.45 60.33
N GLY A 47 -28.99 11.46 60.21
CA GLY A 47 -27.56 11.35 60.41
C GLY A 47 -26.85 10.34 59.50
N PHE A 48 -25.85 9.65 60.03
CA PHE A 48 -25.02 8.65 59.31
C PHE A 48 -25.65 7.23 59.29
N GLY A 49 -26.89 7.07 59.75
CA GLY A 49 -27.47 5.77 60.08
C GLY A 49 -28.26 5.05 58.97
N ILE A 50 -28.45 5.66 57.79
CA ILE A 50 -29.31 5.10 56.74
C ILE A 50 -28.51 4.79 55.46
N GLN A 51 -29.02 3.84 54.66
CA GLN A 51 -28.45 3.49 53.35
C GLN A 51 -28.26 4.76 52.51
N PRO A 52 -27.09 4.93 51.85
CA PRO A 52 -26.82 6.12 51.05
C PRO A 52 -27.85 6.23 49.92
N VAL A 53 -28.45 7.42 49.78
CA VAL A 53 -29.39 7.74 48.69
C VAL A 53 -28.61 8.34 47.55
N SER A 54 -28.80 7.81 46.33
CA SER A 54 -28.13 8.33 45.14
C SER A 54 -28.71 9.69 44.75
N CYS A 55 -27.83 10.60 44.34
CA CYS A 55 -28.19 11.93 43.86
C CYS A 55 -29.17 11.87 42.66
N ASP A 56 -29.06 10.86 41.78
CA ASP A 56 -29.97 10.68 40.62
C ASP A 56 -31.45 10.59 41.02
N SER A 57 -31.73 10.06 42.22
CA SER A 57 -33.09 9.81 42.68
C SER A 57 -33.78 11.07 43.22
N LEU A 58 -33.00 12.13 43.44
CA LEU A 58 -33.44 13.39 44.05
C LEU A 58 -33.22 14.60 43.14
N VAL A 59 -32.14 14.58 42.34
CA VAL A 59 -31.81 15.59 41.34
C VAL A 59 -31.50 14.87 40.03
N GLU A 60 -32.42 15.00 39.06
CA GLU A 60 -32.34 14.32 37.77
C GLU A 60 -31.04 14.71 37.03
N GLY A 61 -30.28 13.71 36.57
CA GLY A 61 -29.00 13.93 35.89
C GLY A 61 -27.81 14.25 36.79
N SER A 62 -27.94 14.09 38.11
CA SER A 62 -26.83 14.28 39.05
C SER A 62 -26.29 12.96 39.59
N LEU A 63 -25.00 12.92 39.91
CA LEU A 63 -24.29 11.75 40.41
C LEU A 63 -23.75 11.99 41.84
N GLY A 64 -23.46 10.89 42.54
CA GLY A 64 -22.96 10.91 43.91
C GLY A 64 -24.00 10.47 44.94
N PHE A 65 -23.69 10.72 46.22
CA PHE A 65 -24.55 10.38 47.34
C PHE A 65 -24.93 11.63 48.14
N VAL A 66 -26.18 11.66 48.58
CA VAL A 66 -26.73 12.74 49.40
C VAL A 66 -26.45 12.47 50.86
N TYR A 67 -25.97 13.51 51.56
CA TYR A 67 -25.79 13.50 53.02
C TYR A 67 -26.97 14.16 53.72
N CYS A 68 -27.06 13.96 55.04
CA CYS A 68 -28.12 14.56 55.83
C CYS A 68 -27.69 15.91 56.40
N ASN A 69 -28.49 16.95 56.18
CA ASN A 69 -28.33 18.24 56.86
C ASN A 69 -28.65 18.11 58.36
N LEU A 70 -28.22 19.12 59.15
CA LEU A 70 -28.53 19.21 60.58
C LEU A 70 -30.04 19.38 60.88
N ASP A 71 -30.85 19.66 59.88
CA ASP A 71 -32.31 19.77 59.97
C ASP A 71 -33.06 18.55 59.39
N CYS A 72 -32.34 17.45 59.14
CA CYS A 72 -32.88 16.18 58.63
C CYS A 72 -33.53 16.27 57.25
N THR A 73 -33.09 17.26 56.47
CA THR A 73 -33.30 17.33 55.03
C THR A 73 -32.10 16.74 54.27
N TYR A 74 -32.35 16.28 53.06
CA TYR A 74 -31.29 15.87 52.14
C TYR A 74 -30.43 17.06 51.70
N ASP A 75 -29.11 16.97 51.88
CA ASP A 75 -28.14 17.94 51.32
C ASP A 75 -27.82 17.58 49.86
N THR A 76 -28.59 18.17 48.94
CA THR A 76 -28.36 18.02 47.50
C THR A 76 -27.26 18.97 46.98
N GLY A 77 -26.65 19.80 47.83
CA GLY A 77 -25.59 20.74 47.43
C GLY A 77 -24.29 20.04 47.04
N GLN A 78 -24.14 18.76 47.40
CA GLN A 78 -23.02 17.89 47.05
C GLN A 78 -23.30 17.03 45.80
N CYS A 79 -24.49 17.13 45.19
CA CYS A 79 -24.81 16.41 43.98
C CYS A 79 -24.17 17.11 42.76
N ALA A 80 -23.22 16.43 42.12
CA ALA A 80 -22.58 16.92 40.91
C ALA A 80 -23.52 16.70 39.72
N VAL A 81 -23.83 17.75 38.97
CA VAL A 81 -24.54 17.64 37.68
C VAL A 81 -23.48 17.47 36.61
N CYS A 82 -23.56 16.41 35.81
CA CYS A 82 -22.63 16.19 34.71
C CYS A 82 -22.77 17.31 33.67
N VAL A 83 -21.75 18.15 33.51
CA VAL A 83 -21.75 19.26 32.56
C VAL A 83 -20.39 19.33 31.86
N CYS A 84 -20.37 18.94 30.60
CA CYS A 84 -19.22 19.08 29.74
C CYS A 84 -18.67 20.52 29.71
N GLY A 85 -17.40 20.67 30.06
CA GLY A 85 -16.67 21.93 30.17
C GLY A 85 -16.60 22.50 31.60
N ASP A 86 -16.88 21.71 32.63
CA ASP A 86 -16.69 22.05 34.05
C ASP A 86 -15.38 21.50 34.67
N ASP A 87 -14.56 20.84 33.85
CA ASP A 87 -13.26 20.24 34.19
C ASP A 87 -13.37 19.06 35.17
N LEU A 88 -14.54 18.40 35.26
CA LEU A 88 -14.79 17.27 36.15
C LEU A 88 -15.47 16.10 35.44
N ALA A 89 -14.74 15.00 35.21
CA ALA A 89 -15.32 13.83 34.58
C ALA A 89 -16.30 13.10 35.50
N CYS A 90 -17.46 12.72 34.97
CA CYS A 90 -18.52 12.07 35.72
C CYS A 90 -18.75 10.64 35.19
N ALA A 91 -18.79 9.63 36.07
CA ALA A 91 -18.64 8.23 35.65
C ALA A 91 -19.59 7.78 34.51
N PRO A 92 -19.08 7.03 33.49
CA PRO A 92 -19.80 6.72 32.24
C PRO A 92 -21.00 5.77 32.40
N ASP A 93 -21.09 5.05 33.53
CA ASP A 93 -22.03 3.94 33.72
C ASP A 93 -23.53 4.36 33.78
N ALA A 94 -23.80 5.68 33.83
CA ALA A 94 -25.15 6.25 33.90
C ALA A 94 -25.46 7.26 32.78
N GLY A 95 -24.70 7.25 31.68
CA GLY A 95 -24.86 8.24 30.60
C GLY A 95 -24.18 9.59 30.90
N GLY A 96 -23.17 9.56 31.78
CA GLY A 96 -22.26 10.68 32.04
C GLY A 96 -21.18 10.83 30.96
N GLU A 97 -20.35 11.87 31.10
CA GLU A 97 -19.25 12.13 30.19
C GLU A 97 -18.03 11.23 30.43
N GLU A 98 -17.33 10.86 29.36
CA GLU A 98 -16.22 9.91 29.48
C GLU A 98 -14.98 10.56 30.14
N CYS A 99 -14.81 11.86 29.89
CA CYS A 99 -13.78 12.75 30.39
C CYS A 99 -14.31 14.20 30.39
N ASP A 100 -13.65 15.13 31.07
CA ASP A 100 -13.90 16.56 30.86
C ASP A 100 -12.63 17.40 31.07
N GLY A 101 -12.30 18.25 30.10
CA GLY A 101 -11.13 19.11 30.12
C GLY A 101 -9.83 18.33 30.37
N THR A 102 -9.27 18.49 31.57
CA THR A 102 -8.06 17.76 32.00
C THR A 102 -8.34 16.52 32.86
N ASP A 103 -9.58 16.33 33.30
CA ASP A 103 -10.00 15.14 34.00
C ASP A 103 -10.32 14.03 32.99
N LEU A 104 -9.37 13.12 32.81
CA LEU A 104 -9.48 11.99 31.89
C LEU A 104 -10.04 10.74 32.58
N ASN A 105 -10.66 10.88 33.76
CA ASN A 105 -11.21 9.77 34.54
C ASN A 105 -10.17 8.65 34.82
N ASN A 106 -8.93 9.06 35.09
CA ASN A 106 -7.75 8.20 35.25
C ASN A 106 -7.44 7.27 34.05
N LYS A 107 -7.95 7.60 32.87
CA LYS A 107 -7.59 6.91 31.64
C LYS A 107 -6.36 7.55 30.99
N SER A 108 -5.66 6.73 30.24
CA SER A 108 -4.46 7.05 29.49
C SER A 108 -4.53 6.38 28.13
N CYS A 109 -3.65 6.76 27.20
CA CYS A 109 -3.58 6.11 25.89
C CYS A 109 -3.45 4.59 26.00
N SER A 110 -2.70 4.06 26.98
CA SER A 110 -2.55 2.60 27.17
C SER A 110 -3.83 1.87 27.58
N ASP A 111 -4.89 2.58 27.98
CA ASP A 111 -6.19 1.99 28.32
C ASP A 111 -7.08 1.77 27.09
N PHE A 112 -6.67 2.24 25.91
CA PHE A 112 -7.40 2.13 24.65
C PHE A 112 -6.52 1.47 23.58
N GLY A 113 -6.97 0.36 22.99
CA GLY A 113 -6.27 -0.29 21.87
C GLY A 113 -4.82 -0.73 22.16
N THR A 114 -3.92 -0.52 21.18
CA THR A 114 -2.49 -0.91 21.22
C THR A 114 -1.55 0.29 21.27
N PHE A 115 -1.93 1.38 21.94
CA PHE A 115 -1.05 2.53 22.13
C PHE A 115 0.08 2.21 23.12
N THR A 116 1.30 2.67 22.80
CA THR A 116 2.49 2.52 23.67
C THR A 116 2.86 3.80 24.41
N GLY A 117 2.23 4.93 24.06
CA GLY A 117 2.45 6.22 24.72
C GLY A 117 1.51 7.32 24.20
N GLY A 118 1.94 8.58 24.34
CA GLY A 118 1.20 9.76 23.89
C GLY A 118 0.40 10.47 24.97
N THR A 119 -0.40 11.45 24.55
CA THR A 119 -1.26 12.26 25.43
C THR A 119 -2.71 12.03 25.03
N LEU A 120 -3.48 11.43 25.93
CA LEU A 120 -4.93 11.32 25.78
C LEU A 120 -5.55 12.70 26.07
N SER A 121 -6.50 13.13 25.25
CA SER A 121 -7.25 14.37 25.44
C SER A 121 -8.75 14.10 25.59
N CYS A 122 -9.47 15.13 26.02
CA CYS A 122 -10.92 15.12 26.05
C CYS A 122 -11.49 16.00 24.95
N SER A 123 -12.44 15.49 24.18
CA SER A 123 -13.09 16.23 23.10
C SER A 123 -14.06 17.30 23.65
N SER A 124 -14.44 18.27 22.82
CA SER A 124 -15.50 19.24 23.16
C SER A 124 -16.90 18.63 23.34
N SER A 125 -17.06 17.34 23.01
CA SER A 125 -18.26 16.55 23.27
C SER A 125 -18.10 15.63 24.49
N CYS A 126 -17.04 15.83 25.27
CA CYS A 126 -16.70 15.08 26.48
C CYS A 126 -16.66 13.56 26.29
N THR A 127 -16.06 13.19 25.16
CA THR A 127 -15.63 11.83 24.81
C THR A 127 -14.12 11.77 24.77
N PHE A 128 -13.53 10.60 24.99
CA PHE A 128 -12.08 10.44 24.84
C PHE A 128 -11.64 10.76 23.40
N ASP A 129 -10.56 11.53 23.28
CA ASP A 129 -9.90 11.83 22.02
C ASP A 129 -8.50 11.19 22.03
N THR A 130 -8.36 10.14 21.23
CA THR A 130 -7.12 9.36 21.11
C THR A 130 -6.19 9.87 20.02
N SER A 131 -6.48 11.00 19.36
CA SER A 131 -5.66 11.55 18.28
C SER A 131 -4.23 11.93 18.71
N GLY A 132 -4.03 12.23 20.01
CA GLY A 132 -2.72 12.50 20.61
C GLY A 132 -1.98 11.26 21.13
N CYS A 133 -2.54 10.06 20.98
CA CYS A 133 -1.93 8.81 21.44
C CYS A 133 -0.90 8.25 20.45
N LEU A 134 0.19 7.67 20.97
CA LEU A 134 1.29 7.12 20.19
C LEU A 134 1.19 5.59 20.14
N GLY A 135 1.09 5.01 18.93
CA GLY A 135 1.08 3.57 18.69
C GLY A 135 2.45 2.89 18.89
N ALA A 136 2.49 1.55 18.75
CA ALA A 136 3.73 0.77 18.73
C ALA A 136 4.47 0.77 17.37
N CYS A 137 4.03 1.59 16.41
CA CYS A 137 4.68 1.72 15.10
C CYS A 137 6.08 2.31 15.29
N GLN A 138 7.08 1.72 14.64
CA GLN A 138 8.45 2.22 14.64
C GLN A 138 8.46 3.64 14.04
N VAL A 139 8.72 4.65 14.87
CA VAL A 139 9.00 6.00 14.40
C VAL A 139 10.52 6.15 14.38
N SER A 140 11.12 6.22 13.20
CA SER A 140 12.51 6.65 13.05
C SER A 140 12.64 7.61 11.87
N GLY A 141 12.90 8.89 12.19
CA GLY A 141 13.31 9.91 11.20
C GLY A 141 12.33 11.08 11.09
N TYR A 142 12.87 12.28 10.98
CA TYR A 142 12.11 13.52 10.84
C TYR A 142 11.45 13.61 9.46
N MET A 143 10.13 13.86 9.42
CA MET A 143 9.29 14.48 8.36
C MET A 143 8.12 13.64 7.81
N GLU A 144 7.16 14.41 7.27
CA GLU A 144 5.75 14.20 6.95
C GLU A 144 5.48 13.21 5.80
N GLN A 145 4.26 12.66 5.81
CA GLN A 145 3.57 11.95 4.72
C GLN A 145 3.93 10.49 4.42
N CYS A 146 2.84 9.76 4.18
CA CYS A 146 2.72 8.35 3.86
C CYS A 146 3.50 8.01 2.58
N ASP A 147 4.29 6.95 2.60
CA ASP A 147 4.88 6.35 1.41
C ASP A 147 4.24 4.98 1.17
N LEU A 148 3.40 4.88 0.13
CA LEU A 148 2.70 3.65 -0.29
C LEU A 148 3.49 2.84 -1.34
N GLU A 149 4.72 3.26 -1.70
CA GLU A 149 5.55 2.57 -2.69
C GLU A 149 6.50 1.50 -2.10
N GLY A 150 6.39 1.18 -0.82
CA GLY A 150 7.03 0.01 -0.24
C GLY A 150 8.44 0.28 0.27
N GLY A 151 8.51 0.57 1.57
CA GLY A 151 9.70 0.51 2.39
C GLY A 151 9.38 -0.18 3.72
N GLU A 152 10.40 -0.63 4.43
CA GLU A 152 10.28 -1.49 5.61
C GLU A 152 9.72 -0.82 6.88
N ASP A 153 9.24 0.44 6.82
CA ASP A 153 8.79 1.24 7.98
C ASP A 153 7.55 2.14 7.67
N GLU A 154 6.34 1.57 7.60
CA GLU A 154 5.08 2.29 7.28
C GLU A 154 4.30 2.76 8.54
N CYS A 155 4.03 4.08 8.64
CA CYS A 155 3.07 4.69 9.59
C CYS A 155 1.65 4.77 8.98
N CYS A 156 0.61 4.80 9.82
CA CYS A 156 -0.80 4.82 9.41
C CYS A 156 -1.16 6.06 8.56
N PRO A 157 -2.04 5.94 7.55
CA PRO A 157 -2.52 7.09 6.80
C PRO A 157 -3.32 8.05 7.70
N LEU A 158 -2.95 9.33 7.73
CA LEU A 158 -3.68 10.41 8.42
C LEU A 158 -4.90 10.87 7.60
N ASN A 159 -5.68 9.93 7.10
CA ASN A 159 -6.92 10.18 6.34
C ASN A 159 -8.16 10.26 7.24
N GLY A 160 -7.99 10.24 8.57
CA GLY A 160 -9.08 10.26 9.54
C GLY A 160 -9.85 8.94 9.64
N MET A 161 -9.36 7.87 9.03
CA MET A 161 -10.00 6.55 9.04
C MET A 161 -9.43 5.65 10.14
N PRO A 162 -10.24 4.75 10.73
CA PRO A 162 -9.77 3.78 11.72
C PRO A 162 -8.63 2.94 11.15
N SER A 163 -7.56 2.77 11.91
CA SER A 163 -6.39 1.99 11.51
C SER A 163 -5.88 1.15 12.66
N ASP A 164 -5.36 -0.03 12.34
CA ASP A 164 -4.89 -1.04 13.28
C ASP A 164 -3.43 -1.42 12.97
N CYS A 165 -2.64 -1.68 14.02
CA CYS A 165 -1.29 -2.22 13.90
C CYS A 165 -1.34 -3.73 13.88
N THR A 166 -0.92 -4.35 12.79
CA THR A 166 -1.04 -5.79 12.57
C THR A 166 0.26 -6.40 12.04
N ASN A 167 0.48 -7.66 12.34
CA ASN A 167 1.69 -8.39 11.96
C ASN A 167 1.30 -9.62 11.14
N TYR A 168 1.22 -9.45 9.82
CA TYR A 168 0.83 -10.51 8.89
C TYR A 168 2.00 -11.35 8.40
N TRP A 169 3.23 -10.84 8.47
CA TRP A 169 4.40 -11.51 7.93
C TRP A 169 5.23 -12.11 9.06
N SER A 170 5.85 -13.26 8.79
CA SER A 170 6.70 -13.94 9.79
C SER A 170 8.03 -13.23 10.06
N ASP A 171 8.21 -12.02 9.54
CA ASP A 171 9.38 -11.17 9.77
C ASP A 171 9.35 -10.49 11.14
N GLY A 172 8.19 -10.48 11.81
CA GLY A 172 8.03 -9.87 13.12
C GLY A 172 7.78 -8.37 13.09
N ASN A 173 7.65 -7.77 11.90
CA ASN A 173 7.42 -6.35 11.73
C ASN A 173 5.92 -6.06 11.66
N GLY A 174 5.42 -5.25 12.61
CA GLY A 174 4.05 -4.76 12.59
C GLY A 174 3.89 -3.65 11.56
N ARG A 175 2.89 -3.75 10.68
CA ARG A 175 2.50 -2.70 9.74
C ARG A 175 1.18 -2.08 10.17
N CYS A 176 1.02 -0.78 9.93
CA CYS A 176 -0.28 -0.15 10.13
C CYS A 176 -1.13 -0.28 8.88
N LEU A 177 -2.36 -0.77 9.03
CA LEU A 177 -3.31 -0.88 7.94
C LEU A 177 -4.65 -0.28 8.37
N GLN A 178 -5.35 0.34 7.42
CA GLN A 178 -6.67 0.87 7.65
C GLN A 178 -7.65 -0.29 7.94
N SER A 179 -8.47 -0.18 8.97
CA SER A 179 -9.51 -1.15 9.31
C SER A 179 -10.77 -0.88 8.47
N CYS A 180 -11.52 -1.93 8.13
CA CYS A 180 -12.71 -1.82 7.28
C CYS A 180 -13.80 -2.83 7.68
N ALA A 181 -15.06 -2.51 7.41
CA ALA A 181 -16.16 -3.47 7.44
C ALA A 181 -16.53 -3.93 6.02
N GLU A 182 -16.49 -3.03 5.05
CA GLU A 182 -16.79 -3.26 3.64
C GLU A 182 -15.80 -2.54 2.70
N ASP A 183 -15.84 -2.86 1.41
CA ASP A 183 -14.91 -2.29 0.41
C ASP A 183 -15.03 -0.77 0.25
N ASP A 184 -16.21 -0.22 0.54
CA ASP A 184 -16.47 1.23 0.47
C ASP A 184 -15.80 2.00 1.63
N ASP A 185 -15.42 1.31 2.72
CA ASP A 185 -14.61 1.90 3.77
C ASP A 185 -13.18 2.12 3.31
N CYS A 186 -12.71 1.34 2.33
CA CYS A 186 -11.34 1.38 1.86
C CYS A 186 -11.12 2.48 0.82
N GLY A 187 -9.94 3.10 0.91
CA GLY A 187 -9.52 4.12 -0.06
C GLY A 187 -9.36 3.59 -1.48
N TRP A 188 -9.09 4.49 -2.42
CA TRP A 188 -8.97 4.18 -3.85
C TRP A 188 -7.99 3.02 -4.08
N ASN A 189 -8.35 2.07 -4.96
CA ASN A 189 -7.62 0.82 -5.27
C ASN A 189 -7.51 -0.23 -4.14
N LEU A 190 -8.13 -0.01 -2.98
CA LEU A 190 -8.07 -0.93 -1.85
C LEU A 190 -9.38 -1.70 -1.65
N SER A 191 -9.25 -2.97 -1.27
CA SER A 191 -10.37 -3.85 -0.90
C SER A 191 -10.32 -4.19 0.59
N CYS A 192 -11.48 -4.47 1.18
CA CYS A 192 -11.58 -4.92 2.55
C CYS A 192 -11.31 -6.43 2.65
N VAL A 193 -10.13 -6.81 3.13
CA VAL A 193 -9.70 -8.20 3.12
C VAL A 193 -9.95 -8.85 4.48
N SER A 194 -11.01 -9.66 4.57
CA SER A 194 -11.34 -10.43 5.79
C SER A 194 -10.24 -11.40 6.22
N GLY A 195 -9.51 -12.00 5.26
CA GLY A 195 -8.37 -12.88 5.53
C GLY A 195 -7.20 -12.16 6.20
N LEU A 196 -7.11 -10.83 6.05
CA LEU A 196 -6.22 -9.94 6.77
C LEU A 196 -6.99 -9.26 7.90
N GLY A 197 -7.79 -10.00 8.67
CA GLY A 197 -8.43 -9.48 9.87
C GLY A 197 -9.32 -8.24 9.67
N HIS A 198 -9.93 -8.06 8.50
CA HIS A 198 -10.75 -6.88 8.15
C HIS A 198 -9.95 -5.58 8.00
N HIS A 199 -8.87 -5.63 7.21
CA HIS A 199 -8.08 -4.46 6.86
C HIS A 199 -8.10 -4.19 5.35
N CYS A 200 -8.01 -2.92 4.99
CA CYS A 200 -7.84 -2.47 3.63
C CYS A 200 -6.48 -2.86 3.11
N TYR A 201 -6.48 -3.55 1.96
CA TYR A 201 -5.27 -3.97 1.28
C TYR A 201 -5.48 -3.93 -0.22
N LYS A 202 -4.38 -3.89 -0.98
CA LYS A 202 -4.41 -3.88 -2.45
C LYS A 202 -5.33 -4.99 -2.94
N SER A 203 -6.30 -4.63 -3.78
CA SER A 203 -7.20 -5.61 -4.37
C SER A 203 -6.41 -6.47 -5.35
N LEU A 204 -6.27 -7.74 -5.04
CA LEU A 204 -5.47 -8.68 -5.84
C LEU A 204 -6.33 -9.34 -6.92
N CYS A 205 -5.75 -9.56 -8.09
CA CYS A 205 -6.39 -10.22 -9.23
C CYS A 205 -5.36 -11.06 -10.02
N GLY A 206 -5.78 -11.72 -11.10
CA GLY A 206 -4.97 -12.71 -11.82
C GLY A 206 -5.43 -14.15 -11.51
N GLU A 207 -5.25 -15.10 -12.44
CA GLU A 207 -5.68 -16.49 -12.22
C GLU A 207 -4.75 -17.25 -11.27
N GLY A 208 -3.52 -16.76 -11.05
CA GLY A 208 -2.59 -17.38 -10.10
C GLY A 208 -2.97 -17.16 -8.63
N ILE A 209 -3.75 -16.13 -8.33
CA ILE A 209 -4.20 -15.79 -6.96
C ILE A 209 -5.73 -15.68 -6.83
N GLY A 210 -6.45 -15.61 -7.96
CA GLY A 210 -7.90 -15.42 -8.02
C GLY A 210 -8.52 -16.11 -9.25
N SER A 211 -9.58 -15.51 -9.80
CA SER A 211 -10.29 -16.04 -10.98
C SER A 211 -10.43 -15.04 -12.12
N THR A 212 -9.93 -13.82 -11.93
CA THR A 212 -9.97 -12.76 -12.93
C THR A 212 -8.66 -12.78 -13.68
N ALA A 213 -8.68 -12.98 -14.99
CA ALA A 213 -7.46 -12.89 -15.80
C ALA A 213 -6.80 -11.51 -15.68
N VAL A 214 -5.47 -11.46 -15.80
CA VAL A 214 -4.77 -10.19 -15.97
C VAL A 214 -5.19 -9.53 -17.29
N ASN A 215 -5.07 -8.20 -17.37
CA ASN A 215 -5.57 -7.41 -18.49
C ASN A 215 -7.09 -7.53 -18.75
N ALA A 216 -7.87 -7.85 -17.72
CA ALA A 216 -9.33 -7.95 -17.79
C ALA A 216 -10.01 -7.02 -16.77
N PRO A 217 -11.29 -6.68 -16.97
CA PRO A 217 -12.08 -5.97 -15.97
C PRO A 217 -12.14 -6.75 -14.65
N CYS A 218 -11.96 -6.05 -13.54
CA CYS A 218 -12.05 -6.57 -12.18
C CYS A 218 -13.02 -5.73 -11.34
N ALA A 219 -13.32 -6.19 -10.12
CA ALA A 219 -14.24 -5.50 -9.22
C ALA A 219 -13.62 -5.38 -7.81
N ILE A 220 -13.89 -4.25 -7.17
CA ILE A 220 -13.51 -3.95 -5.79
C ILE A 220 -14.82 -3.63 -5.06
N GLY A 221 -15.46 -4.64 -4.49
CA GLY A 221 -16.82 -4.51 -3.96
C GLY A 221 -17.82 -4.08 -5.03
N SER A 222 -18.36 -2.88 -4.88
CA SER A 222 -19.29 -2.26 -5.84
C SER A 222 -18.59 -1.51 -6.99
N LYS A 223 -17.30 -1.21 -6.82
CA LYS A 223 -16.47 -0.44 -7.74
C LYS A 223 -15.93 -1.33 -8.87
N THR A 224 -15.70 -0.74 -10.04
CA THR A 224 -15.12 -1.41 -11.20
C THR A 224 -13.66 -0.99 -11.39
N GLY A 225 -12.83 -1.93 -11.82
CA GLY A 225 -11.43 -1.65 -12.11
C GLY A 225 -10.88 -2.45 -13.29
N TYR A 226 -9.59 -2.33 -13.50
CA TYR A 226 -8.80 -3.07 -14.47
C TYR A 226 -7.71 -3.88 -13.77
N CYS A 227 -7.61 -5.17 -14.08
CA CYS A 227 -6.60 -6.04 -13.49
C CYS A 227 -5.24 -5.79 -14.15
N PHE A 228 -4.42 -4.94 -13.54
CA PHE A 228 -3.11 -4.59 -14.05
C PHE A 228 -2.06 -5.64 -13.63
N PRO A 229 -1.30 -6.24 -14.56
CA PRO A 229 -0.32 -7.28 -14.24
C PRO A 229 0.79 -6.76 -13.30
N THR A 230 1.23 -7.59 -12.35
CA THR A 230 2.32 -7.27 -11.42
C THR A 230 3.18 -8.50 -11.12
N GLY A 231 4.40 -8.29 -10.61
CA GLY A 231 5.27 -9.39 -10.21
C GLY A 231 5.86 -10.17 -11.40
N LEU A 232 6.00 -11.49 -11.23
CA LEU A 232 6.60 -12.36 -12.23
C LEU A 232 5.56 -12.82 -13.24
N ALA A 233 5.97 -13.03 -14.49
CA ALA A 233 5.08 -13.48 -15.56
C ALA A 233 4.44 -14.84 -15.24
N MET A 234 5.14 -15.72 -14.52
CA MET A 234 4.61 -17.03 -14.12
C MET A 234 3.60 -17.00 -12.98
N ASP A 235 3.52 -15.90 -12.24
CA ASP A 235 2.60 -15.81 -11.11
C ASP A 235 1.16 -15.55 -11.57
N ASP A 236 0.97 -15.12 -12.83
CA ASP A 236 -0.30 -14.67 -13.39
C ASP A 236 -1.12 -13.86 -12.36
N ALA A 237 -0.45 -12.86 -11.81
CA ALA A 237 -0.91 -12.04 -10.71
C ALA A 237 -0.99 -10.57 -11.14
N GLY A 238 -1.90 -9.84 -10.51
CA GLY A 238 -2.13 -8.44 -10.77
C GLY A 238 -2.76 -7.75 -9.58
N THR A 239 -2.88 -6.43 -9.72
CA THR A 239 -3.66 -5.60 -8.80
C THR A 239 -4.84 -5.02 -9.57
N CYS A 240 -6.02 -5.10 -8.97
CA CYS A 240 -7.22 -4.47 -9.50
C CYS A 240 -7.12 -2.96 -9.24
N GLN A 241 -6.90 -2.20 -10.29
CA GLN A 241 -6.84 -0.74 -10.26
C GLN A 241 -8.25 -0.20 -10.51
N GLU A 242 -8.82 0.50 -9.54
CA GLU A 242 -10.12 1.17 -9.63
C GLU A 242 -10.12 2.20 -10.77
N ASN A 243 -11.19 2.20 -11.57
CA ASN A 243 -11.30 3.08 -12.73
C ASN A 243 -11.75 4.48 -12.34
N GLY A 244 -11.05 5.49 -12.84
CA GLY A 244 -11.57 6.84 -12.93
C GLY A 244 -12.50 7.05 -14.11
N THR A 245 -12.73 8.31 -14.49
CA THR A 245 -13.53 8.66 -15.67
C THR A 245 -12.82 9.59 -16.66
N ALA A 246 -11.59 10.02 -16.36
CA ALA A 246 -10.79 10.82 -17.28
C ALA A 246 -10.19 9.93 -18.39
N SER A 247 -10.34 10.35 -19.64
CA SER A 247 -9.86 9.60 -20.82
C SER A 247 -8.37 9.87 -21.09
N ALA A 248 -7.73 9.09 -21.96
CA ALA A 248 -6.34 9.37 -22.37
C ALA A 248 -6.11 10.83 -22.79
N GLY A 249 -5.06 11.44 -22.24
CA GLY A 249 -4.69 12.84 -22.47
C GLY A 249 -5.51 13.87 -21.68
N ASP A 250 -6.57 13.47 -20.98
CA ASP A 250 -7.27 14.37 -20.05
C ASP A 250 -6.37 14.72 -18.85
N PRO A 251 -6.54 15.91 -18.26
CA PRO A 251 -5.78 16.31 -17.09
C PRO A 251 -6.15 15.44 -15.89
N CYS A 252 -5.13 14.98 -15.18
CA CYS A 252 -5.27 14.25 -13.93
C CYS A 252 -4.37 14.86 -12.85
N VAL A 253 -4.61 14.45 -11.60
CA VAL A 253 -3.78 14.89 -10.47
C VAL A 253 -3.05 13.68 -9.91
N ARG A 254 -1.73 13.82 -9.80
CA ARG A 254 -0.89 12.91 -9.03
C ARG A 254 -0.06 13.76 -8.10
N ASP A 255 -0.50 13.85 -6.84
CA ASP A 255 0.35 14.43 -5.81
C ASP A 255 1.33 13.34 -5.33
N PRO A 256 2.65 13.49 -5.58
CA PRO A 256 3.64 12.51 -5.14
C PRO A 256 3.81 12.49 -3.62
N TYR A 257 3.29 13.49 -2.91
CA TYR A 257 3.33 13.58 -1.45
C TYR A 257 2.01 13.16 -0.80
N ASP A 258 0.91 13.13 -1.57
CA ASP A 258 -0.42 12.73 -1.10
C ASP A 258 -1.12 11.88 -2.17
N PRO A 259 -0.70 10.61 -2.32
CA PRO A 259 -1.33 9.73 -3.30
C PRO A 259 -2.79 9.46 -2.91
N VAL A 260 -3.68 9.46 -3.89
CA VAL A 260 -5.10 9.13 -3.71
C VAL A 260 -5.35 7.72 -3.16
N GLU A 261 -4.33 6.85 -3.21
CA GLU A 261 -4.40 5.51 -2.63
C GLU A 261 -4.59 5.62 -1.11
N GLY A 262 -5.66 5.02 -0.59
CA GLY A 262 -6.03 5.19 0.82
C GLY A 262 -6.93 6.40 1.11
N GLU A 263 -7.27 7.24 0.13
CA GLU A 263 -8.31 8.27 0.29
C GLU A 263 -9.70 7.75 -0.11
N THR A 264 -10.71 8.07 0.68
CA THR A 264 -12.12 7.81 0.33
C THR A 264 -12.76 9.05 -0.29
N GLY A 265 -13.76 8.84 -1.15
CA GLY A 265 -14.50 9.94 -1.78
C GLY A 265 -13.71 10.73 -2.82
N VAL A 266 -12.64 10.16 -3.36
CA VAL A 266 -11.88 10.72 -4.49
C VAL A 266 -12.83 10.96 -5.67
N ASP A 267 -12.77 12.14 -6.28
CA ASP A 267 -13.57 12.47 -7.46
C ASP A 267 -13.08 11.65 -8.67
N PRO A 268 -13.88 10.70 -9.20
CA PRO A 268 -13.46 9.85 -10.31
C PRO A 268 -13.07 10.64 -11.57
N SER A 269 -13.57 11.86 -11.73
CA SER A 269 -13.23 12.73 -12.88
C SER A 269 -11.79 13.26 -12.84
N THR A 270 -11.12 13.14 -11.70
CA THR A 270 -9.70 13.48 -11.55
C THR A 270 -8.77 12.29 -11.76
N GLN A 271 -9.35 11.08 -11.86
CA GLN A 271 -8.65 9.81 -12.00
C GLN A 271 -8.79 9.26 -13.41
N CYS A 272 -7.79 8.52 -13.86
CA CYS A 272 -7.75 7.97 -15.21
C CYS A 272 -8.61 6.71 -15.31
N ASP A 273 -9.44 6.63 -16.36
CA ASP A 273 -10.16 5.41 -16.69
C ASP A 273 -9.17 4.37 -17.22
N GLN A 274 -9.15 3.18 -16.61
CA GLN A 274 -8.26 2.07 -16.95
C GLN A 274 -6.81 2.51 -17.21
N GLY A 275 -6.27 3.37 -16.35
CA GLY A 275 -4.99 4.01 -16.62
C GLY A 275 -4.36 4.62 -15.39
N PHE A 276 -3.26 5.31 -15.60
CA PHE A 276 -2.54 6.03 -14.56
C PHE A 276 -2.29 7.47 -14.95
N CYS A 277 -2.11 8.31 -13.94
CA CYS A 277 -1.77 9.71 -14.14
C CYS A 277 -0.26 9.88 -14.31
N MET A 278 0.17 10.35 -15.47
CA MET A 278 1.57 10.62 -15.74
C MET A 278 1.89 12.11 -15.61
N THR A 279 2.90 12.43 -14.81
CA THR A 279 3.35 13.80 -14.53
C THR A 279 4.83 13.98 -14.88
N GLU A 280 5.25 15.22 -15.14
CA GLU A 280 6.67 15.56 -15.12
C GLU A 280 7.19 15.63 -13.68
N THR A 281 8.48 15.35 -13.48
CA THR A 281 9.12 15.40 -12.16
C THR A 281 8.90 16.77 -11.50
N GLY A 282 8.24 16.78 -10.34
CA GLY A 282 7.98 17.98 -9.56
C GLY A 282 6.67 18.71 -9.91
N LEU A 283 5.83 18.14 -10.79
CA LEU A 283 4.49 18.64 -11.08
C LEU A 283 3.41 17.71 -10.51
N ILE A 284 2.33 18.32 -9.98
CA ILE A 284 1.14 17.61 -9.49
C ILE A 284 0.11 17.34 -10.59
N GLN A 285 0.16 18.12 -11.67
CA GLN A 285 -0.79 18.01 -12.77
C GLN A 285 -0.17 17.17 -13.89
N GLY A 286 -0.90 16.15 -14.28
CA GLY A 286 -0.48 15.17 -15.26
C GLY A 286 -1.48 15.01 -16.39
N ALA A 287 -1.24 13.98 -17.20
CA ALA A 287 -2.18 13.52 -18.19
C ALA A 287 -2.40 12.02 -18.07
N CYS A 288 -3.63 11.61 -18.35
CA CYS A 288 -4.01 10.22 -18.29
C CYS A 288 -3.37 9.39 -19.39
N VAL A 289 -2.82 8.26 -18.98
CA VAL A 289 -2.28 7.22 -19.85
C VAL A 289 -3.06 5.94 -19.57
N GLU A 290 -3.78 5.45 -20.58
CA GLU A 290 -4.54 4.20 -20.50
C GLU A 290 -3.61 2.99 -20.53
N TYR A 291 -4.00 1.94 -19.82
CA TYR A 291 -3.39 0.62 -19.90
C TYR A 291 -3.81 -0.09 -21.18
N CYS A 292 -2.97 -1.00 -21.64
CA CYS A 292 -3.27 -1.87 -22.76
C CYS A 292 -2.75 -3.29 -22.51
N ASP A 293 -3.25 -4.25 -23.27
CA ASP A 293 -2.71 -5.62 -23.29
C ASP A 293 -1.71 -5.75 -24.45
N PRO A 294 -0.39 -5.84 -24.17
CA PRO A 294 0.61 -5.94 -25.23
C PRO A 294 0.55 -7.25 -26.00
N VAL A 295 0.06 -8.33 -25.37
CA VAL A 295 -0.07 -9.63 -26.03
C VAL A 295 -1.22 -9.59 -27.02
N ALA A 296 -2.37 -9.02 -26.64
CA ALA A 296 -3.48 -8.79 -27.56
C ALA A 296 -3.10 -7.79 -28.67
N ALA A 297 -2.41 -6.70 -28.33
CA ALA A 297 -1.94 -5.72 -29.30
C ALA A 297 -0.98 -6.33 -30.33
N ALA A 298 -0.07 -7.21 -29.90
CA ALA A 298 0.83 -7.95 -30.79
C ALA A 298 0.10 -8.81 -31.83
N GLN A 299 -1.12 -9.23 -31.52
CA GLN A 299 -2.00 -10.04 -32.37
C GLN A 299 -2.96 -9.18 -33.22
N GLY A 300 -2.81 -7.85 -33.18
CA GLY A 300 -3.64 -6.91 -33.93
C GLY A 300 -4.89 -6.43 -33.19
N ASN A 301 -5.04 -6.75 -31.90
CA ASN A 301 -6.14 -6.28 -31.07
C ASN A 301 -5.64 -5.21 -30.07
N ASP A 302 -5.14 -4.09 -30.60
CA ASP A 302 -4.68 -2.95 -29.81
C ASP A 302 -5.87 -2.04 -29.45
N ASN A 303 -6.20 -1.99 -28.16
CA ASN A 303 -7.30 -1.23 -27.58
C ASN A 303 -6.99 0.25 -27.31
N CYS A 304 -5.78 0.73 -27.62
CA CYS A 304 -5.41 2.11 -27.36
C CYS A 304 -6.22 3.11 -28.21
N PRO A 305 -6.36 4.37 -27.75
CA PRO A 305 -7.05 5.43 -28.49
C PRO A 305 -6.44 5.73 -29.87
N GLU A 306 -7.14 6.53 -30.67
CA GLU A 306 -6.65 6.99 -31.97
C GLU A 306 -5.38 7.84 -31.80
N ASN A 307 -4.35 7.60 -32.65
CA ASN A 307 -3.01 8.19 -32.56
C ASN A 307 -2.16 7.71 -31.36
N TYR A 308 -2.64 6.71 -30.61
CA TYR A 308 -1.87 5.99 -29.62
C TYR A 308 -1.63 4.55 -30.08
N ASN A 309 -0.68 3.88 -29.48
CA ASN A 309 -0.36 2.47 -29.74
C ASN A 309 0.11 1.83 -28.44
N CYS A 310 -0.17 0.55 -28.29
CA CYS A 310 0.24 -0.18 -27.10
C CYS A 310 1.76 -0.34 -27.06
N LEU A 311 2.37 0.15 -25.99
CA LEU A 311 3.77 -0.10 -25.67
C LEU A 311 3.83 -1.16 -24.57
N GLY A 312 4.28 -2.35 -24.96
CA GLY A 312 4.55 -3.45 -24.05
C GLY A 312 5.93 -3.33 -23.43
N TYR A 313 6.01 -3.61 -22.14
CA TYR A 313 7.25 -3.66 -21.41
C TYR A 313 7.27 -4.86 -20.47
N SER A 314 8.34 -5.64 -20.57
CA SER A 314 8.76 -6.53 -19.50
C SER A 314 10.27 -6.51 -19.40
N ARG A 315 10.74 -6.79 -18.19
CA ARG A 315 12.14 -6.94 -17.82
C ARG A 315 12.42 -8.39 -17.44
N ILE A 316 13.65 -8.81 -17.65
CA ILE A 316 14.25 -9.94 -16.95
C ILE A 316 14.95 -9.37 -15.72
N TYR A 317 14.57 -9.83 -14.53
CA TYR A 317 15.05 -9.30 -13.26
C TYR A 317 16.44 -9.86 -12.98
N GLU A 318 17.46 -8.99 -12.95
CA GLU A 318 18.85 -9.33 -12.63
C GLU A 318 19.09 -9.02 -11.13
N ASP A 319 18.48 -9.75 -10.19
CA ASP A 319 18.66 -9.44 -8.76
C ASP A 319 20.00 -9.95 -8.23
N ASN A 320 20.95 -9.04 -8.06
CA ASN A 320 22.20 -9.29 -7.35
C ASN A 320 22.05 -8.71 -5.93
N PRO A 321 21.56 -9.53 -4.98
CA PRO A 321 22.43 -10.54 -4.37
C PRO A 321 21.71 -11.87 -4.08
N ALA A 322 20.77 -12.30 -4.93
CA ALA A 322 20.13 -13.60 -4.74
C ALA A 322 21.19 -14.74 -4.76
N PRO A 323 21.11 -15.74 -3.87
CA PRO A 323 22.17 -16.74 -3.68
C PRO A 323 22.33 -17.75 -4.83
N HIS A 324 21.66 -17.55 -5.98
CA HIS A 324 21.72 -18.44 -7.13
C HIS A 324 22.09 -17.68 -8.41
N PRO A 325 23.05 -18.18 -9.22
CA PRO A 325 23.43 -17.56 -10.49
C PRO A 325 22.30 -17.50 -11.54
N ASP A 326 21.14 -18.14 -11.29
CA ASP A 326 20.04 -18.31 -12.25
C ASP A 326 18.72 -17.64 -11.82
N TYR A 327 18.77 -16.66 -10.91
CA TYR A 327 17.57 -15.90 -10.52
C TYR A 327 17.26 -14.78 -11.54
N LEU A 328 16.85 -15.19 -12.76
CA LEU A 328 16.61 -14.31 -13.91
C LEU A 328 15.17 -14.42 -14.42
N PHE A 329 14.20 -14.21 -13.53
CA PHE A 329 12.78 -14.33 -13.87
C PHE A 329 12.29 -13.20 -14.75
N ARG A 330 11.35 -13.50 -15.66
CA ARG A 330 10.68 -12.48 -16.47
C ARG A 330 9.53 -11.87 -15.66
N THR A 331 9.48 -10.55 -15.63
CA THR A 331 8.33 -9.79 -15.07
C THR A 331 7.11 -9.91 -15.99
N ALA A 332 5.92 -9.75 -15.42
CA ALA A 332 4.68 -9.72 -16.20
C ALA A 332 4.76 -8.67 -17.34
N GLU A 333 4.11 -8.95 -18.47
CA GLU A 333 4.05 -7.99 -19.58
C GLU A 333 3.06 -6.89 -19.22
N VAL A 334 3.56 -5.69 -18.98
CA VAL A 334 2.73 -4.52 -18.71
C VAL A 334 2.61 -3.66 -19.96
N GLY A 335 1.44 -3.06 -20.17
CA GLY A 335 1.16 -2.26 -21.36
C GLY A 335 0.54 -0.91 -21.01
N TYR A 336 0.99 0.13 -21.70
CA TYR A 336 0.38 1.44 -21.66
C TYR A 336 0.33 2.07 -23.05
N CYS A 337 -0.69 2.90 -23.27
CA CYS A 337 -0.93 3.56 -24.54
C CYS A 337 -0.01 4.77 -24.70
N GLN A 338 0.94 4.67 -25.62
CA GLN A 338 1.88 5.74 -25.93
C GLN A 338 1.44 6.49 -27.20
N PRO A 339 1.60 7.82 -27.29
CA PRO A 339 1.38 8.54 -28.54
C PRO A 339 2.29 8.06 -29.67
N MET A 340 1.74 7.99 -30.88
CA MET A 340 2.50 7.65 -32.09
C MET A 340 3.23 8.86 -32.70
N LEU A 341 2.74 10.07 -32.42
CA LEU A 341 3.16 11.31 -33.06
C LEU A 341 3.77 12.26 -32.02
N ASP A 342 4.80 12.99 -32.45
CA ASP A 342 5.40 14.05 -31.65
C ASP A 342 4.37 15.17 -31.40
N ASP A 343 4.49 15.81 -30.24
CA ASP A 343 3.68 16.95 -29.82
C ASP A 343 2.16 16.72 -29.83
N LEU A 344 1.71 15.44 -29.79
CA LEU A 344 0.28 15.11 -29.70
C LEU A 344 -0.32 15.62 -28.37
N HIS A 345 0.48 15.67 -27.31
CA HIS A 345 0.05 16.09 -25.99
C HIS A 345 1.16 16.90 -25.27
N PRO A 346 0.84 17.98 -24.52
CA PRO A 346 1.83 18.89 -23.94
C PRO A 346 2.82 18.26 -22.94
N ILE A 347 2.41 17.18 -22.27
CA ILE A 347 3.26 16.41 -21.32
C ILE A 347 3.93 15.22 -22.03
N LEU A 348 3.30 14.74 -23.10
CA LEU A 348 3.68 13.53 -23.83
C LEU A 348 4.15 13.95 -25.23
N THR A 349 5.30 14.61 -25.25
CA THR A 349 5.80 15.31 -26.43
C THR A 349 6.52 14.41 -27.41
N GLU A 350 7.07 13.28 -26.96
CA GLU A 350 7.78 12.33 -27.81
C GLU A 350 6.85 11.20 -28.30
N GLY A 351 6.63 11.17 -29.61
CA GLY A 351 5.92 10.10 -30.29
C GLY A 351 6.77 8.83 -30.37
N MET A 352 6.14 7.69 -30.16
CA MET A 352 6.77 6.38 -30.27
C MET A 352 5.90 5.40 -31.05
N LEU A 353 6.28 5.17 -32.30
CA LEU A 353 5.69 4.09 -33.09
C LEU A 353 6.22 2.74 -32.62
N THR A 354 5.36 1.91 -32.02
CA THR A 354 5.69 0.55 -31.61
C THR A 354 5.45 -0.46 -32.72
N CYS A 355 6.08 -1.62 -32.57
CA CYS A 355 6.00 -2.71 -33.52
C CYS A 355 6.12 -4.05 -32.78
N ASN A 356 5.47 -5.08 -33.30
CA ASN A 356 5.67 -6.45 -32.85
C ASN A 356 7.05 -6.94 -33.27
N ILE A 357 7.86 -7.36 -32.30
CA ILE A 357 9.26 -7.76 -32.53
C ILE A 357 9.40 -9.02 -33.37
N LEU A 358 8.44 -9.96 -33.28
CA LEU A 358 8.47 -11.20 -34.04
C LEU A 358 8.07 -10.99 -35.51
N THR A 359 7.12 -10.08 -35.77
CA THR A 359 6.58 -9.85 -37.12
C THR A 359 7.18 -8.64 -37.82
N GLY A 360 7.75 -7.70 -37.07
CA GLY A 360 8.22 -6.40 -37.55
C GLY A 360 7.09 -5.43 -37.94
N LEU A 361 5.84 -5.76 -37.60
CA LEU A 361 4.66 -4.98 -37.99
C LEU A 361 4.19 -4.06 -36.86
N THR A 362 3.76 -2.86 -37.24
CA THR A 362 3.12 -1.87 -36.38
C THR A 362 1.63 -2.20 -36.15
N ARG A 363 0.95 -1.41 -35.33
CA ARG A 363 -0.50 -1.50 -35.06
C ARG A 363 -1.36 -1.63 -36.33
N ASP A 364 -1.00 -0.91 -37.38
CA ASP A 364 -1.75 -0.92 -38.67
C ASP A 364 -1.40 -2.10 -39.58
N ALA A 365 -0.74 -3.14 -39.04
CA ALA A 365 -0.22 -4.28 -39.79
C ALA A 365 0.75 -3.88 -40.92
N SER A 366 1.41 -2.72 -40.79
CA SER A 366 2.39 -2.22 -41.74
C SER A 366 3.80 -2.27 -41.13
N PRO A 367 4.87 -2.45 -41.91
CA PRO A 367 6.24 -2.36 -41.39
C PRO A 367 6.54 -0.96 -40.83
N CYS A 368 7.62 -0.85 -40.05
CA CYS A 368 8.15 0.46 -39.69
C CYS A 368 8.40 1.34 -40.95
N PRO A 369 8.32 2.68 -40.83
CA PRO A 369 8.54 3.60 -41.94
C PRO A 369 9.85 3.34 -42.69
N THR A 370 9.89 3.69 -43.98
CA THR A 370 11.08 3.50 -44.82
C THR A 370 12.34 4.05 -44.17
N GLY A 371 13.39 3.22 -44.07
CA GLY A 371 14.65 3.57 -43.42
C GLY A 371 14.65 3.35 -41.90
N GLN A 372 13.58 2.83 -41.33
CA GLN A 372 13.48 2.45 -39.92
C GLN A 372 13.43 0.92 -39.75
N GLY A 373 13.77 0.45 -38.55
CA GLY A 373 13.65 -0.94 -38.15
C GLY A 373 12.98 -1.09 -36.79
N CYS A 374 12.38 -2.26 -36.56
CA CYS A 374 11.74 -2.61 -35.30
C CYS A 374 12.78 -3.17 -34.32
N LYS A 375 13.08 -2.44 -33.24
CA LYS A 375 14.13 -2.80 -32.29
C LYS A 375 13.57 -3.12 -30.91
N ILE A 376 14.14 -4.12 -30.26
CA ILE A 376 13.75 -4.55 -28.91
C ILE A 376 13.95 -3.37 -27.94
N LEU A 377 12.90 -2.99 -27.22
CA LEU A 377 12.94 -1.88 -26.26
C LEU A 377 13.48 -2.33 -24.88
N GLY A 378 13.16 -3.56 -24.47
CA GLY A 378 13.65 -4.16 -23.22
C GLY A 378 13.84 -5.66 -23.36
N ARG A 379 14.81 -6.22 -22.64
CA ARG A 379 15.08 -7.66 -22.60
C ARG A 379 13.89 -8.36 -21.91
N GLY A 380 12.94 -8.86 -22.70
CA GLY A 380 11.73 -9.52 -22.23
C GLY A 380 10.46 -9.14 -23.00
N SER A 381 10.41 -7.89 -23.50
CA SER A 381 9.21 -7.31 -24.12
C SER A 381 8.88 -7.93 -25.48
N LEU A 382 7.59 -8.15 -25.71
CA LEU A 382 7.06 -8.58 -27.01
C LEU A 382 6.99 -7.41 -28.02
N MET A 383 6.95 -6.17 -27.49
CA MET A 383 6.85 -4.94 -28.27
C MET A 383 8.21 -4.25 -28.41
N GLY A 384 8.43 -3.71 -29.59
CA GLY A 384 9.62 -2.95 -29.98
C GLY A 384 9.27 -1.52 -30.34
N LYS A 385 10.32 -0.75 -30.62
CA LYS A 385 10.23 0.63 -31.12
C LYS A 385 10.75 0.69 -32.55
N CYS A 386 10.00 1.34 -33.44
CA CYS A 386 10.49 1.75 -34.74
C CYS A 386 11.49 2.91 -34.58
N GLY A 387 12.64 2.81 -35.22
CA GLY A 387 13.61 3.90 -35.23
C GLY A 387 14.55 3.86 -36.42
N VAL A 388 15.15 5.02 -36.71
CA VAL A 388 15.97 5.25 -37.90
C VAL A 388 17.23 4.40 -37.85
N LEU A 389 17.45 3.63 -38.91
CA LEU A 389 18.64 2.80 -39.06
C LEU A 389 19.85 3.63 -39.49
N ASP A 390 21.04 3.11 -39.20
CA ASP A 390 22.27 3.64 -39.75
C ASP A 390 22.26 3.62 -41.29
N ALA A 391 23.02 4.54 -41.90
CA ALA A 391 23.09 4.65 -43.36
C ALA A 391 23.57 3.36 -44.05
N VAL A 392 24.37 2.54 -43.36
CA VAL A 392 24.80 1.22 -43.80
C VAL A 392 24.57 0.24 -42.66
N PRO A 393 23.40 -0.41 -42.60
CA PRO A 393 23.09 -1.33 -41.53
C PRO A 393 23.92 -2.62 -41.63
N LEU A 394 24.34 -3.11 -40.47
CA LEU A 394 25.11 -4.32 -40.29
C LEU A 394 24.25 -5.57 -40.49
N GLN A 395 24.86 -6.58 -41.12
CA GLN A 395 24.30 -7.89 -41.41
C GLN A 395 24.41 -8.84 -40.21
N VAL A 396 23.72 -9.97 -40.29
CA VAL A 396 23.78 -11.02 -39.27
C VAL A 396 25.23 -11.47 -39.00
N GLY A 397 25.60 -11.57 -37.73
CA GLY A 397 26.93 -11.95 -37.27
C GLY A 397 27.99 -10.84 -37.33
N GLU A 398 27.69 -9.68 -37.93
CA GLU A 398 28.61 -8.53 -37.90
C GLU A 398 28.63 -7.88 -36.51
N ALA A 399 29.81 -7.41 -36.11
CA ALA A 399 30.03 -6.82 -34.80
C ALA A 399 29.26 -5.49 -34.66
N CYS A 400 28.43 -5.40 -33.63
CA CYS A 400 27.59 -4.25 -33.35
C CYS A 400 27.95 -3.62 -32.00
N THR A 401 27.42 -2.44 -31.72
CA THR A 401 27.60 -1.76 -30.44
C THR A 401 26.25 -1.36 -29.86
N LEU A 402 26.12 -1.48 -28.54
CA LEU A 402 25.03 -0.87 -27.78
C LEU A 402 25.50 0.50 -27.26
N PRO A 403 24.73 1.58 -27.44
CA PRO A 403 25.05 2.86 -26.84
C PRO A 403 25.09 2.77 -25.30
N ALA A 404 25.98 3.53 -24.67
CA ALA A 404 25.99 3.63 -23.21
C ALA A 404 24.61 4.12 -22.72
N ASN A 405 24.03 3.40 -21.76
CA ASN A 405 22.69 3.64 -21.20
C ASN A 405 21.50 3.43 -22.17
N SER A 406 21.68 2.68 -23.26
CA SER A 406 20.58 2.28 -24.17
C SER A 406 20.50 0.76 -24.28
N THR A 407 19.28 0.23 -24.22
CA THR A 407 18.97 -1.16 -24.55
C THR A 407 18.74 -1.37 -26.05
N VAL A 408 18.72 -0.29 -26.83
CA VAL A 408 18.36 -0.29 -28.26
C VAL A 408 19.55 0.14 -29.12
N SER A 409 19.82 -0.62 -30.18
CA SER A 409 20.80 -0.28 -31.22
C SER A 409 20.16 -0.28 -32.60
N TYR A 410 20.54 0.71 -33.41
CA TYR A 410 20.07 0.90 -34.78
C TYR A 410 21.17 0.64 -35.83
N ASN A 411 22.31 0.08 -35.40
CA ASN A 411 23.42 -0.25 -36.29
C ASN A 411 23.13 -1.49 -37.14
N CYS A 412 22.27 -2.41 -36.66
CA CYS A 412 21.88 -3.63 -37.39
C CYS A 412 20.71 -3.40 -38.35
N GLU A 413 20.60 -4.22 -39.40
CA GLU A 413 19.47 -4.24 -40.33
C GLU A 413 18.09 -4.30 -39.66
N ALA A 414 17.03 -3.94 -40.39
CA ALA A 414 15.68 -3.71 -39.87
C ALA A 414 15.14 -4.84 -38.98
N THR A 415 15.42 -6.10 -39.32
CA THR A 415 14.95 -7.31 -38.63
C THR A 415 15.94 -7.90 -37.63
N LEU A 416 17.11 -7.26 -37.46
CA LEU A 416 18.20 -7.73 -36.62
C LEU A 416 18.35 -6.84 -35.37
N ASN A 417 18.77 -7.43 -34.26
CA ASN A 417 19.04 -6.72 -33.01
C ASN A 417 20.48 -6.99 -32.55
N CYS A 418 21.09 -6.00 -31.91
CA CYS A 418 22.44 -6.16 -31.37
C CYS A 418 22.38 -6.95 -30.06
N ALA A 419 23.05 -8.09 -29.99
CA ALA A 419 23.06 -8.98 -28.83
C ALA A 419 24.44 -9.65 -28.65
N VAL A 420 24.61 -10.43 -27.57
CA VAL A 420 25.81 -11.24 -27.37
C VAL A 420 25.95 -12.23 -28.53
N ALA A 421 27.13 -12.29 -29.13
CA ALA A 421 27.41 -13.00 -30.36
C ALA A 421 27.35 -14.53 -30.18
N ASP A 422 27.86 -15.03 -29.06
CA ASP A 422 27.86 -16.45 -28.70
C ASP A 422 27.66 -16.59 -27.18
N PRO A 423 26.42 -16.66 -26.70
CA PRO A 423 26.15 -16.74 -25.26
C PRO A 423 26.68 -18.04 -24.63
N PHE A 424 26.82 -19.12 -25.40
CA PHE A 424 27.27 -20.43 -24.89
C PHE A 424 28.78 -20.48 -24.63
N ASN A 425 29.57 -19.66 -25.32
CA ASN A 425 31.03 -19.75 -25.31
C ASN A 425 31.72 -18.41 -25.05
N ASP A 426 31.02 -17.38 -24.55
CA ASP A 426 31.63 -16.08 -24.30
C ASP A 426 32.68 -16.18 -23.18
N PRO A 427 33.96 -15.87 -23.46
CA PRO A 427 35.03 -15.99 -22.48
C PRO A 427 35.01 -14.87 -21.41
N ASN A 428 34.21 -13.82 -21.58
CA ASN A 428 34.10 -12.69 -20.65
C ASN A 428 32.66 -12.15 -20.55
N PRO A 429 31.80 -12.76 -19.71
CA PRO A 429 30.40 -12.34 -19.57
C PRO A 429 30.22 -10.91 -19.05
N GLU A 430 31.25 -10.30 -18.43
CA GLU A 430 31.21 -8.89 -18.00
C GLU A 430 31.40 -7.89 -19.16
N SER A 431 31.98 -8.34 -20.27
CA SER A 431 32.19 -7.53 -21.48
C SER A 431 32.09 -8.42 -22.73
N PRO A 432 30.88 -8.93 -23.01
CA PRO A 432 30.68 -9.92 -24.05
C PRO A 432 30.92 -9.33 -25.44
N VAL A 433 31.26 -10.19 -26.39
CA VAL A 433 31.36 -9.79 -27.80
C VAL A 433 29.95 -9.65 -28.36
N MET A 434 29.67 -8.50 -28.99
CA MET A 434 28.33 -8.18 -29.50
C MET A 434 28.27 -8.36 -31.02
N ALA A 435 27.17 -8.93 -31.52
CA ALA A 435 26.90 -9.07 -32.95
C ALA A 435 25.40 -8.91 -33.28
N CYS A 436 25.10 -8.59 -34.54
CA CYS A 436 23.72 -8.53 -35.01
C CYS A 436 23.12 -9.93 -35.10
N ALA A 437 22.05 -10.17 -34.35
CA ALA A 437 21.34 -11.43 -34.28
C ALA A 437 19.91 -11.29 -34.82
N ALA A 438 19.41 -12.35 -35.46
CA ALA A 438 18.02 -12.41 -35.90
C ALA A 438 17.08 -12.72 -34.74
N ILE A 439 15.92 -12.09 -34.74
CA ILE A 439 14.85 -12.37 -33.78
C ILE A 439 14.13 -13.65 -34.18
N CYS A 440 13.78 -14.48 -33.20
CA CYS A 440 13.15 -15.77 -33.43
C CYS A 440 12.05 -16.04 -32.39
N ASP A 441 11.02 -16.80 -32.77
CA ASP A 441 10.00 -17.32 -31.83
C ASP A 441 10.48 -18.62 -31.15
N PRO A 442 10.85 -18.61 -29.86
CA PRO A 442 11.36 -19.78 -29.15
C PRO A 442 10.31 -20.87 -28.94
N GLY A 443 9.01 -20.60 -29.11
CA GLY A 443 7.96 -21.63 -29.12
C GLY A 443 8.05 -22.59 -30.31
N THR A 444 8.85 -22.27 -31.34
CA THR A 444 8.94 -23.01 -32.61
C THR A 444 10.30 -23.70 -32.83
N TYR A 445 10.72 -24.57 -31.91
CA TYR A 445 12.08 -25.17 -31.88
C TYR A 445 12.60 -25.83 -33.18
N SER A 446 11.79 -26.58 -33.94
CA SER A 446 12.28 -27.38 -35.09
C SER A 446 12.04 -26.75 -36.46
N SER A 447 11.43 -25.55 -36.52
CA SER A 447 11.01 -24.91 -37.78
C SER A 447 11.10 -23.38 -37.75
N ASN A 448 11.87 -22.83 -36.81
CA ASN A 448 12.02 -21.39 -36.68
C ASN A 448 12.65 -20.80 -37.95
N THR A 449 11.82 -20.19 -38.79
CA THR A 449 12.22 -19.70 -40.10
C THR A 449 13.26 -18.58 -40.03
N ALA A 450 13.33 -17.86 -38.91
CA ALA A 450 14.29 -16.77 -38.75
C ALA A 450 15.73 -17.27 -38.60
N CYS A 451 15.95 -18.47 -38.07
CA CYS A 451 17.28 -19.05 -37.91
C CYS A 451 17.70 -19.96 -39.09
N ILE A 452 16.80 -20.25 -40.03
CA ILE A 452 17.09 -21.14 -41.16
C ILE A 452 18.17 -20.53 -42.06
N GLY A 453 19.21 -21.31 -42.34
CA GLY A 453 20.30 -20.93 -43.23
C GLY A 453 21.39 -20.10 -42.56
N LEU A 454 21.24 -19.75 -41.29
CA LEU A 454 22.29 -19.14 -40.48
C LEU A 454 23.20 -20.24 -39.92
N THR A 455 24.51 -20.04 -40.04
CA THR A 455 25.53 -20.98 -39.53
C THR A 455 26.67 -20.24 -38.84
N ASP A 456 27.31 -20.89 -37.89
CA ASP A 456 28.55 -20.39 -37.28
C ASP A 456 29.73 -20.47 -38.26
N GLY A 457 30.91 -20.01 -37.81
CA GLY A 457 32.15 -20.08 -38.60
C GLY A 457 32.61 -21.51 -38.95
N SER A 458 32.04 -22.52 -38.29
CA SER A 458 32.30 -23.95 -38.51
C SER A 458 31.23 -24.62 -39.39
N GLY A 459 30.17 -23.90 -39.77
CA GLY A 459 29.05 -24.41 -40.56
C GLY A 459 27.94 -25.08 -39.74
N ASN A 460 27.96 -24.99 -38.40
CA ASN A 460 26.89 -25.51 -37.54
C ASN A 460 25.68 -24.57 -37.59
N PRO A 461 24.44 -25.08 -37.71
CA PRO A 461 23.25 -24.26 -37.83
C PRO A 461 22.92 -23.54 -36.52
N PHE A 462 22.46 -22.30 -36.61
CA PHE A 462 22.01 -21.53 -35.45
C PHE A 462 20.77 -22.15 -34.81
N VAL A 463 20.63 -21.92 -33.49
CA VAL A 463 19.46 -22.30 -32.69
C VAL A 463 18.73 -21.06 -32.21
N CYS A 464 17.42 -21.18 -32.00
CA CYS A 464 16.63 -20.12 -31.38
C CYS A 464 16.68 -20.26 -29.85
N LEU A 465 17.28 -19.30 -29.16
CA LEU A 465 17.37 -19.26 -27.71
C LEU A 465 16.47 -18.15 -27.16
N SER A 466 15.48 -18.49 -26.33
CA SER A 466 14.60 -17.49 -25.67
C SER A 466 15.42 -16.53 -24.82
N LEU A 467 15.04 -15.26 -24.74
CA LEU A 467 15.75 -14.26 -23.92
C LEU A 467 15.85 -14.65 -22.44
N SER A 468 14.87 -15.40 -21.90
CA SER A 468 14.92 -15.90 -20.51
C SER A 468 16.05 -16.93 -20.27
N ARG A 469 16.41 -17.73 -21.29
CA ARG A 469 17.53 -18.68 -21.25
C ARG A 469 18.84 -18.04 -21.70
N PHE A 470 18.75 -17.02 -22.54
CA PHE A 470 19.92 -16.33 -23.09
C PHE A 470 20.82 -15.74 -22.00
N LEU A 471 20.24 -15.33 -20.88
CA LEU A 471 20.94 -14.65 -19.80
C LEU A 471 21.36 -15.57 -18.64
N THR A 472 20.86 -16.81 -18.56
CA THR A 472 21.26 -17.78 -17.53
C THR A 472 22.60 -18.41 -17.88
N GLU A 473 23.41 -18.74 -16.86
CA GLU A 473 24.77 -19.27 -17.06
C GLU A 473 24.74 -20.68 -17.69
N ASP A 474 23.73 -21.48 -17.34
CA ASP A 474 23.53 -22.83 -17.87
C ASP A 474 22.60 -22.90 -19.10
N HIS A 475 22.03 -21.76 -19.49
CA HIS A 475 21.01 -21.63 -20.55
C HIS A 475 19.76 -22.50 -20.33
N GLU A 476 19.51 -22.91 -19.08
CA GLU A 476 18.26 -23.49 -18.65
C GLU A 476 17.26 -22.42 -18.22
N LEU A 477 16.02 -22.84 -17.98
CA LEU A 477 15.01 -21.93 -17.46
C LEU A 477 15.36 -21.54 -16.01
N PRO A 478 15.20 -20.24 -15.65
CA PRO A 478 15.41 -19.76 -14.28
C PRO A 478 14.68 -20.61 -13.24
N MET A 479 15.30 -20.76 -12.07
CA MET A 479 14.73 -21.52 -10.95
C MET A 479 14.80 -20.70 -9.65
N ALA A 480 13.69 -20.67 -8.91
CA ALA A 480 13.59 -19.93 -7.67
C ALA A 480 14.37 -20.65 -6.57
N SER A 481 15.39 -19.99 -6.04
CA SER A 481 16.21 -20.53 -4.96
C SER A 481 15.35 -20.79 -3.71
N GLY A 482 15.43 -22.01 -3.16
CA GLY A 482 14.72 -22.40 -1.94
C GLY A 482 13.38 -23.12 -2.17
N THR A 483 12.64 -22.80 -3.24
CA THR A 483 11.39 -23.51 -3.60
C THR A 483 11.60 -24.55 -4.70
N GLY A 484 12.62 -24.38 -5.56
CA GLY A 484 12.86 -25.23 -6.73
C GLY A 484 11.82 -25.04 -7.83
N THR A 485 11.07 -23.93 -7.81
CA THR A 485 10.07 -23.61 -8.83
C THR A 485 10.78 -23.14 -10.10
N VAL A 486 10.46 -23.76 -11.23
CA VAL A 486 11.04 -23.42 -12.55
C VAL A 486 10.13 -22.40 -13.23
N GLU A 487 10.72 -21.41 -13.91
CA GLU A 487 10.01 -20.46 -14.76
C GLU A 487 9.10 -21.19 -15.77
N THR A 488 7.83 -20.79 -15.83
CA THR A 488 6.82 -21.41 -16.70
C THR A 488 6.37 -20.51 -17.85
N HIS A 489 6.68 -19.21 -17.78
CA HIS A 489 6.31 -18.19 -18.74
C HIS A 489 7.56 -17.44 -19.25
N PRO A 490 8.50 -18.15 -19.91
CA PRO A 490 9.70 -17.54 -20.46
C PRO A 490 9.36 -16.50 -21.53
N SER A 491 10.33 -15.66 -21.86
CA SER A 491 10.15 -14.63 -22.88
C SER A 491 9.64 -15.24 -24.20
N PRO A 492 8.58 -14.66 -24.80
CA PRO A 492 8.07 -15.08 -26.11
C PRO A 492 9.00 -14.66 -27.26
N VAL A 493 10.11 -13.98 -26.95
CA VAL A 493 11.11 -13.53 -27.89
C VAL A 493 12.41 -14.28 -27.65
N GLY A 494 13.05 -14.71 -28.72
CA GLY A 494 14.36 -15.34 -28.72
C GLY A 494 15.29 -14.71 -29.76
N LEU A 495 16.54 -15.14 -29.71
CA LEU A 495 17.59 -14.76 -30.64
C LEU A 495 18.18 -16.00 -31.31
N CYS A 496 18.46 -15.89 -32.61
CA CYS A 496 19.23 -16.89 -33.32
C CYS A 496 20.70 -16.77 -32.92
N VAL A 497 21.24 -17.81 -32.31
CA VAL A 497 22.62 -17.85 -31.80
C VAL A 497 23.35 -19.09 -32.32
N PRO A 498 24.70 -19.09 -32.33
CA PRO A 498 25.47 -20.31 -32.54
C PRO A 498 25.04 -21.43 -31.58
N PRO A 499 25.09 -22.70 -31.99
CA PRO A 499 24.77 -23.80 -31.10
C PRO A 499 25.88 -23.99 -30.04
N PRO A 500 25.57 -24.65 -28.90
CA PRO A 500 26.60 -25.08 -27.97
C PRO A 500 27.59 -26.03 -28.67
N GLN A 501 28.89 -25.85 -28.42
CA GLN A 501 29.98 -26.56 -29.11
C GLN A 501 30.31 -27.93 -28.50
#